data_AF-A0A9D8ALI7-F1
#
_entry.id   AF-A0A9D8ALI7-F1
#
_cell.length_a   1.000
_cell.length_b   1.000
_cell.length_c   1.000
_cell.angle_alpha   90.00
_cell.angle_beta   90.00
_cell.angle_gamma   90.00
#
_symmetry.space_group_name_H-M   'P 1'
#
loop_
_entity.id
_entity.type
_entity.pdbx_description
1 polymer ?
#
loop_
_entity_poly.entity_id
_entity_poly.type
_entity_poly.pdbx_seq_one_letter_code
_entity_poly.pdbx_strand_id
1 'polypeptide(L)'
;MNCRIIKNNLSAYQDKNLPEEKMLEIKNHLQMCSECFQSFAELDFTWEVLGQVEKFDSAPFFWTRLSQRIEEKENRKSLINPLQWFPIPVVTTAFLIFAFIVGVYFGKTIFHQSTSIQQTTIEQEVNGFLTTNSLDEYTGESLPDAYVSLMSENMQ
;
A
#
# COMPACT_ATOMS: atom_id res chain seq x y z
N MET A 1 40.61 -9.20 30.78
CA MET A 1 39.42 -9.78 30.12
C MET A 1 39.04 -11.07 30.83
N ASN A 2 37.75 -11.36 30.95
CA ASN A 2 37.27 -12.56 31.66
C ASN A 2 37.38 -13.79 30.73
N CYS A 3 38.03 -14.86 31.20
CA CYS A 3 38.24 -16.10 30.44
C CYS A 3 36.94 -16.69 29.88
N ARG A 4 35.80 -16.52 30.58
CA ARG A 4 34.48 -16.97 30.11
C ARG A 4 34.06 -16.27 28.81
N ILE A 5 34.31 -14.97 28.71
CA ILE A 5 33.96 -14.16 27.53
C ILE A 5 34.84 -14.57 26.35
N ILE A 6 36.12 -14.85 26.60
CA ILE A 6 37.04 -15.33 25.57
C ILE A 6 36.57 -16.69 25.05
N LYS A 7 36.36 -17.67 25.93
CA LYS A 7 35.96 -19.03 25.57
C LYS A 7 34.69 -19.05 24.71
N ASN A 8 33.69 -18.23 25.05
CA ASN A 8 32.45 -18.14 24.25
C ASN A 8 32.67 -17.55 22.84
N ASN A 9 33.72 -16.77 22.64
CA ASN A 9 34.03 -16.11 21.37
C ASN A 9 35.14 -16.80 20.57
N LEU A 10 35.69 -17.94 21.02
CA LEU A 10 36.79 -18.63 20.33
C LEU A 10 36.38 -19.13 18.94
N SER A 11 35.16 -19.65 18.77
CA SER A 11 34.65 -20.05 17.45
C SER A 11 34.52 -18.85 16.51
N ALA A 12 33.89 -17.76 16.96
CA ALA A 12 33.76 -16.55 16.15
C ALA A 12 35.12 -15.91 15.81
N TYR A 13 36.10 -16.07 16.70
CA TYR A 13 37.49 -15.67 16.47
C TYR A 13 38.18 -16.54 15.41
N GLN A 14 38.00 -17.86 15.44
CA GLN A 14 38.52 -18.79 14.43
C GLN A 14 37.94 -18.49 13.04
N ASP A 15 36.65 -18.19 12.98
CA ASP A 15 35.93 -17.85 11.74
C ASP A 15 36.19 -16.41 11.25
N LYS A 16 36.97 -15.61 11.99
CA LYS A 16 37.21 -14.17 11.74
C LYS A 16 35.92 -13.35 11.64
N ASN A 17 34.90 -13.72 12.41
CA ASN A 17 33.59 -13.08 12.42
C ASN A 17 33.42 -12.10 13.60
N LEU A 18 34.50 -11.44 14.00
CA LEU A 18 34.52 -10.46 15.09
C LEU A 18 35.10 -9.13 14.60
N PRO A 19 34.69 -8.00 15.18
CA PRO A 19 35.31 -6.71 14.87
C PRO A 19 36.80 -6.72 15.25
N GLU A 20 37.61 -5.96 14.50
CA GLU A 20 39.08 -5.98 14.58
C GLU A 20 39.60 -5.71 16.00
N GLU A 21 38.99 -4.77 16.73
CA GLU A 21 39.33 -4.49 18.13
C GLU A 21 39.18 -5.73 19.03
N LYS A 22 38.09 -6.49 18.84
CA LYS A 22 37.82 -7.71 19.62
C LYS A 22 38.76 -8.85 19.24
N MET A 23 39.13 -8.95 17.97
CA MET A 23 40.15 -9.91 17.54
C MET A 23 41.50 -9.65 18.22
N LEU A 24 41.90 -8.37 18.29
CA LEU A 24 43.16 -7.98 18.92
C LEU A 24 43.14 -8.24 20.44
N GLU A 25 42.01 -7.94 21.10
CA GLU A 25 41.78 -8.23 22.52
C GLU A 25 41.91 -9.73 22.83
N ILE A 26 41.26 -10.58 22.02
CA ILE A 26 41.32 -12.05 22.16
C ILE A 26 42.73 -12.56 21.90
N LYS A 27 43.40 -12.08 20.85
CA LYS A 27 44.77 -12.46 20.52
C LYS A 27 45.74 -12.16 21.67
N ASN A 28 45.65 -10.97 22.24
CA ASN A 28 46.49 -10.59 23.39
C ASN A 28 46.18 -11.48 24.62
N HIS A 29 44.91 -11.82 24.84
CA HIS A 29 44.53 -12.70 25.94
C HIS A 29 45.07 -14.12 25.77
N LEU A 30 45.02 -14.68 24.55
CA LEU A 30 45.57 -16.01 24.24
C LEU A 30 47.09 -16.08 24.47
N GLN A 31 47.80 -14.96 24.31
CA GLN A 31 49.24 -14.89 24.62
C GLN A 31 49.52 -14.88 26.14
N MET A 32 48.58 -14.41 26.95
CA MET A 32 48.75 -14.22 28.40
C MET A 32 48.11 -15.35 29.23
N CYS A 33 47.13 -16.07 28.70
CA CYS A 33 46.37 -17.09 29.42
C CYS A 33 46.52 -18.47 28.77
N SER A 34 47.24 -19.37 29.44
CA SER A 34 47.46 -20.74 28.93
C SER A 34 46.17 -21.55 28.86
N GLU A 35 45.23 -21.34 29.77
CA GLU A 35 43.95 -22.06 29.80
C GLU A 35 43.12 -21.76 28.55
N CYS A 36 42.98 -20.48 28.19
CA CYS A 36 42.25 -20.08 26.99
C CYS A 36 43.00 -20.48 25.72
N PHE A 37 44.34 -20.45 25.73
CA PHE A 37 45.16 -20.95 24.63
C PHE A 37 44.95 -22.44 24.41
N GLN A 38 44.91 -23.25 25.46
CA GLN A 38 44.67 -24.68 25.38
C GLN A 38 43.27 -24.98 24.83
N SER A 39 42.23 -24.26 25.28
CA SER A 39 40.88 -24.40 24.72
C SER A 39 40.82 -24.03 23.23
N PHE A 40 41.58 -23.03 22.81
CA PHE A 40 41.67 -22.67 21.39
C PHE A 40 42.41 -23.72 20.56
N ALA A 41 43.51 -24.27 21.08
CA ALA A 41 44.26 -25.33 20.41
C ALA A 41 43.44 -26.63 20.26
N GLU A 42 42.64 -26.98 21.27
CA GLU A 42 41.72 -28.12 21.18
C GLU A 42 40.67 -27.91 20.10
N LEU A 43 40.08 -26.71 20.03
CA LEU A 43 39.14 -26.34 18.97
C LEU A 43 39.78 -26.43 17.58
N ASP A 44 40.99 -25.87 17.42
CA ASP A 44 41.71 -25.89 16.14
C ASP A 44 42.03 -27.33 15.70
N PHE A 45 42.48 -28.18 16.63
CA PHE A 45 42.74 -29.59 16.37
C PHE A 45 41.47 -30.33 15.93
N THR A 46 40.31 -30.09 16.58
CA THR A 46 39.06 -30.73 16.16
C THR A 46 38.66 -30.31 14.73
N TRP A 47 38.92 -29.05 14.38
CA TRP A 47 38.64 -28.53 13.04
C TRP A 47 39.57 -29.14 11.98
N GLU A 48 40.84 -29.32 12.30
CA GLU A 48 41.83 -29.98 11.42
C GLU A 48 41.43 -31.44 11.13
N VAL A 49 40.99 -32.18 12.15
CA VAL A 49 40.50 -33.56 11.99
C VAL A 49 39.25 -33.61 11.12
N LEU A 50 38.31 -32.67 11.29
CA LEU A 50 37.11 -32.57 10.45
C LEU A 50 37.45 -32.16 9.00
N GLY A 51 38.47 -31.33 8.80
CA GLY A 51 38.91 -30.88 7.47
C GLY A 51 39.54 -31.99 6.61
N GLN A 52 39.91 -33.11 7.22
CA GLN A 52 40.40 -34.31 6.53
C GLN A 52 39.27 -35.22 6.02
N VAL A 53 38.01 -34.90 6.34
CA VAL A 53 36.85 -35.61 5.78
C VAL A 53 36.86 -35.39 4.27
N GLU A 54 36.72 -36.50 3.54
CA GLU A 54 36.79 -36.58 2.09
C GLU A 54 35.96 -35.48 1.43
N LYS A 55 36.63 -34.61 0.67
CA LYS A 55 35.96 -33.54 -0.07
C LYS A 55 35.07 -34.20 -1.11
N PHE A 56 33.77 -34.20 -0.85
CA PHE A 56 32.78 -34.70 -1.81
C PHE A 56 32.84 -33.84 -3.08
N ASP A 57 33.16 -34.47 -4.21
CA ASP A 57 33.08 -33.79 -5.49
C ASP A 57 31.62 -33.41 -5.75
N SER A 58 31.38 -32.10 -5.85
CA SER A 58 30.05 -31.59 -6.17
C SER A 58 29.60 -32.15 -7.51
N ALA A 59 28.31 -32.52 -7.62
CA ALA A 59 27.73 -33.00 -8.87
C ALA A 59 28.06 -32.05 -10.06
N PRO A 60 28.26 -32.57 -11.27
CA PRO A 60 28.56 -31.75 -12.44
C PRO A 60 27.51 -30.65 -12.61
N PHE A 61 27.96 -29.42 -12.88
CA PHE A 61 27.13 -28.21 -13.01
C PHE A 61 26.39 -27.75 -11.74
N PHE A 62 26.76 -28.24 -10.54
CA PHE A 62 26.18 -27.78 -9.27
C PHE A 62 26.28 -26.26 -9.12
N TRP A 63 27.46 -25.70 -9.37
CA TRP A 63 27.70 -24.25 -9.24
C TRP A 63 26.88 -23.43 -10.25
N THR A 64 26.74 -23.92 -11.48
CA THR A 64 25.91 -23.28 -12.52
C THR A 64 24.43 -23.27 -12.12
N ARG A 65 23.90 -24.39 -11.61
CA ARG A 65 22.50 -24.46 -11.16
C ARG A 65 22.24 -23.62 -9.92
N LEU A 66 23.23 -23.54 -9.02
CA LEU A 66 23.11 -22.75 -7.80
C LEU A 66 23.14 -21.25 -8.10
N SER A 67 24.10 -20.79 -8.91
CA SER A 67 24.20 -19.39 -9.33
C SER A 67 22.93 -18.93 -10.06
N GLN A 68 22.40 -19.72 -10.98
CA GLN A 68 21.13 -19.44 -11.65
C GLN A 68 19.95 -19.28 -10.67
N ARG A 69 19.86 -20.13 -9.63
CA ARG A 69 18.79 -20.02 -8.61
C ARG A 69 18.93 -18.79 -7.72
N ILE A 70 20.16 -18.37 -7.42
CA ILE A 70 20.42 -17.16 -6.62
C ILE A 70 20.05 -15.93 -7.45
N GLU A 71 20.53 -15.87 -8.69
CA GLU A 71 20.25 -14.79 -9.63
C GLU A 71 18.76 -14.69 -9.94
N GLU A 72 18.07 -15.81 -10.19
CA GLU A 72 16.62 -15.82 -10.42
C GLU A 72 15.86 -15.22 -9.22
N LYS A 73 16.24 -15.56 -7.98
CA LYS A 73 15.61 -15.00 -6.78
C LYS A 73 15.85 -13.51 -6.59
N GLU A 74 17.04 -13.03 -6.93
CA GLU A 74 17.36 -11.60 -6.91
C GLU A 74 16.59 -10.85 -8.00
N ASN A 75 16.53 -11.42 -9.20
CA ASN A 75 15.84 -10.85 -10.35
C ASN A 75 14.30 -10.91 -10.21
N ARG A 76 13.74 -11.88 -9.47
CA ARG A 76 12.30 -11.86 -9.12
C ARG A 76 11.91 -10.68 -8.24
N LYS A 77 12.84 -10.12 -7.44
CA LYS A 77 12.59 -8.85 -6.72
C LYS A 77 12.68 -7.64 -7.64
N SER A 78 13.37 -7.75 -8.79
CA SER A 78 13.44 -6.70 -9.81
C SER A 78 12.22 -6.66 -10.74
N LEU A 79 11.36 -7.69 -10.70
CA LEU A 79 10.08 -7.70 -11.43
C LEU A 79 8.92 -7.11 -10.59
N ILE A 80 9.22 -6.32 -9.55
CA ILE A 80 8.24 -5.36 -9.05
C ILE A 80 8.07 -4.30 -10.14
N ASN A 81 6.88 -4.32 -10.74
CA ASN A 81 6.48 -3.41 -11.80
C ASN A 81 6.81 -1.97 -11.38
N PRO A 82 7.55 -1.16 -12.16
CA PRO A 82 7.83 0.25 -11.79
C PRO A 82 6.54 1.09 -11.67
N LEU A 83 5.42 0.55 -12.17
CA LEU A 83 4.08 1.10 -12.02
C LEU A 83 3.54 1.00 -10.58
N GLN A 84 4.05 0.09 -9.75
CA GLN A 84 3.64 -0.06 -8.34
C GLN A 84 4.39 0.92 -7.41
N TRP A 85 5.37 1.67 -7.94
CA TRP A 85 6.12 2.68 -7.19
C TRP A 85 5.49 4.09 -7.27
N PHE A 86 4.49 4.29 -8.13
CA PHE A 86 3.68 5.50 -8.08
C PHE A 86 2.59 5.34 -7.02
N PRO A 87 2.58 6.15 -5.94
CA PRO A 87 1.52 6.09 -4.96
C PRO A 87 0.20 6.47 -5.65
N ILE A 88 -0.67 5.47 -5.74
CA ILE A 88 -2.05 5.52 -6.23
C ILE A 88 -2.86 6.75 -5.71
N PRO A 89 -2.63 7.34 -4.50
CA PRO A 89 -3.38 8.54 -4.10
C PRO A 89 -3.02 9.86 -4.81
N VAL A 90 -1.91 9.97 -5.55
CA VAL A 90 -1.51 11.26 -6.17
C VAL A 90 -2.06 11.41 -7.60
N VAL A 91 -2.26 10.29 -8.30
CA VAL A 91 -2.76 10.32 -9.69
C VAL A 91 -4.25 10.69 -9.74
N THR A 92 -5.04 10.24 -8.77
CA THR A 92 -6.48 10.53 -8.71
C THR A 92 -6.78 12.02 -8.52
N THR A 93 -6.00 12.72 -7.70
CA THR A 93 -6.17 14.15 -7.44
C THR A 93 -5.72 14.98 -8.65
N ALA A 94 -4.60 14.64 -9.28
CA ALA A 94 -4.12 15.30 -10.49
C ALA A 94 -5.10 15.12 -11.66
N PHE A 95 -5.71 13.94 -11.81
CA PHE A 95 -6.71 13.68 -12.85
C PHE A 95 -7.99 14.49 -12.64
N LEU A 96 -8.47 14.65 -11.39
CA LEU A 96 -9.61 15.51 -11.08
C LEU A 96 -9.32 16.98 -11.39
N ILE A 97 -8.14 17.47 -11.03
CA ILE A 97 -7.73 18.86 -11.30
C ILE A 97 -7.61 19.09 -12.81
N PHE A 98 -7.02 18.14 -13.54
CA PHE A 98 -6.90 18.21 -14.99
C PHE A 98 -8.26 18.17 -15.68
N ALA A 99 -9.15 17.24 -15.28
CA ALA A 99 -10.51 17.15 -15.80
C ALA A 99 -11.34 18.41 -15.50
N PHE A 100 -11.17 19.01 -14.32
CA PHE A 100 -11.84 20.26 -13.95
C PHE A 100 -11.37 21.44 -14.82
N ILE A 101 -10.05 21.58 -15.02
CA ILE A 101 -9.47 22.65 -15.86
C ILE A 101 -9.93 22.49 -17.32
N VAL A 102 -9.86 21.27 -17.85
CA VAL A 102 -10.31 20.96 -19.21
C VAL A 102 -11.81 21.22 -19.34
N GLY A 103 -12.62 20.76 -18.38
CA GLY A 103 -14.07 20.97 -18.36
C GLY A 103 -14.46 22.45 -18.34
N VAL A 104 -13.79 23.28 -17.53
CA VAL A 104 -14.05 24.73 -17.50
C VAL A 104 -13.63 25.40 -18.81
N TYR A 105 -12.50 25.01 -19.39
CA TYR A 105 -12.04 25.57 -20.66
C TYR A 105 -13.00 25.24 -21.80
N PHE A 106 -13.38 23.96 -21.95
CA PHE A 106 -14.36 23.53 -22.95
C PHE A 106 -15.75 24.10 -22.68
N GLY A 107 -16.18 24.15 -21.43
CA GLY A 107 -17.45 24.77 -21.02
C GLY A 107 -17.52 26.23 -21.43
N LYS A 108 -16.45 27.02 -21.19
CA LYS A 108 -16.39 28.42 -21.62
C LYS A 108 -16.43 28.57 -23.14
N THR A 109 -15.79 27.66 -23.89
CA THR A 109 -15.82 27.71 -25.37
C THR A 109 -17.19 27.38 -25.95
N ILE A 110 -17.95 26.46 -25.34
CA ILE A 110 -19.29 26.08 -25.79
C ILE A 110 -20.33 27.12 -25.33
N PHE A 111 -20.19 27.65 -24.10
CA PHE A 111 -21.15 28.58 -23.50
C PHE A 111 -21.01 30.02 -24.02
N HIS A 112 -19.86 30.38 -24.61
CA HIS A 112 -19.68 31.69 -25.25
C HIS A 112 -20.61 31.89 -26.46
N GLN A 113 -21.16 30.81 -27.03
CA GLN A 113 -22.15 30.90 -28.11
C GLN A 113 -23.62 30.88 -27.63
N SER A 114 -23.89 30.55 -26.35
CA SER A 114 -25.25 30.45 -25.80
C SER A 114 -25.63 31.57 -24.82
N THR A 115 -24.76 32.55 -24.57
CA THR A 115 -25.06 33.67 -23.64
C THR A 115 -25.79 34.84 -24.34
N SER A 116 -26.89 34.54 -25.03
CA SER A 116 -27.89 35.56 -25.39
C SER A 116 -29.34 35.07 -25.41
N ILE A 117 -29.64 33.85 -24.96
CA ILE A 117 -31.00 33.33 -24.96
C ILE A 117 -31.20 32.53 -23.67
N GLN A 118 -32.29 32.81 -22.93
CA GLN A 118 -32.75 32.17 -21.69
C GLN A 118 -32.15 32.66 -20.37
N GLN A 119 -32.34 33.95 -20.08
CA GLN A 119 -32.47 34.41 -18.69
C GLN A 119 -33.94 34.71 -18.31
N THR A 120 -34.91 34.45 -19.18
CA THR A 120 -36.32 34.85 -18.99
C THR A 120 -37.29 33.70 -18.64
N THR A 121 -36.86 32.44 -18.61
CA THR A 121 -37.83 31.32 -18.52
C THR A 121 -38.00 30.71 -17.12
N ILE A 122 -37.05 30.91 -16.19
CA ILE A 122 -37.12 30.22 -14.88
C ILE A 122 -38.02 30.95 -13.86
N GLU A 123 -38.23 32.28 -13.96
CA GLU A 123 -39.10 33.00 -13.00
C GLU A 123 -40.60 32.95 -13.32
N GLN A 124 -41.00 32.63 -14.56
CA GLN A 124 -42.44 32.58 -14.92
C GLN A 124 -43.11 31.25 -14.57
N GLU A 125 -42.37 30.14 -14.55
CA GLU A 125 -42.96 28.82 -14.31
C GLU A 125 -43.21 28.54 -12.81
N VAL A 126 -42.39 29.12 -11.92
CA VAL A 126 -42.52 28.92 -10.47
C VAL A 126 -43.63 29.79 -9.87
N ASN A 127 -43.83 31.02 -10.39
CA ASN A 127 -44.94 31.89 -9.95
C ASN A 127 -46.30 31.51 -10.56
N GLY A 128 -46.33 30.74 -11.66
CA GLY A 128 -47.58 30.19 -12.22
C GLY A 128 -48.09 28.95 -11.47
N PHE A 129 -47.22 28.25 -10.75
CA PHE A 129 -47.59 27.03 -10.00
C PHE A 129 -48.05 27.31 -8.55
N LEU A 130 -47.67 28.46 -7.97
CA LEU A 130 -47.95 28.80 -6.57
C LEU A 130 -48.99 29.92 -6.39
N THR A 131 -49.82 30.20 -7.39
CA THR A 131 -51.01 31.05 -7.20
C THR A 131 -52.21 30.20 -6.82
N THR A 132 -52.78 30.48 -5.65
CA THR A 132 -54.02 29.88 -5.10
C THR A 132 -55.29 30.18 -5.90
N ASN A 133 -55.16 30.58 -7.17
CA ASN A 133 -56.27 30.92 -8.07
C ASN A 133 -56.79 29.71 -8.85
N SER A 134 -56.13 28.55 -8.83
CA SER A 134 -56.64 27.34 -9.49
C SER A 134 -57.69 26.58 -8.66
N LEU A 135 -58.09 27.11 -7.50
CA LEU A 135 -59.16 26.54 -6.67
C LEU A 135 -60.46 27.35 -6.73
N ASP A 136 -60.46 28.51 -7.40
CA ASP A 136 -61.64 29.39 -7.48
C ASP A 136 -62.44 29.22 -8.78
N GLU A 137 -62.00 28.35 -9.69
CA GLU A 137 -62.66 28.10 -10.97
C GLU A 137 -63.17 26.65 -11.07
N TYR A 138 -64.00 26.26 -10.10
CA TYR A 138 -64.98 25.20 -10.29
C TYR A 138 -66.32 25.59 -9.67
N THR A 139 -67.12 26.29 -10.46
CA THR A 139 -68.55 26.47 -10.23
C THR A 139 -69.31 25.22 -10.71
N GLY A 140 -69.86 24.44 -9.77
CA GLY A 140 -70.82 23.38 -10.10
C GLY A 140 -70.83 22.23 -9.10
N GLU A 141 -71.70 22.36 -8.09
CA GLU A 141 -72.01 21.38 -7.02
C GLU A 141 -70.83 20.95 -6.14
N SER A 142 -70.75 21.56 -4.96
CA SER A 142 -69.75 21.20 -3.95
C SER A 142 -69.97 19.75 -3.48
N LEU A 143 -68.88 18.97 -3.37
CA LEU A 143 -68.86 17.61 -2.80
C LEU A 143 -69.65 17.41 -1.48
N PRO A 144 -69.75 18.40 -0.57
CA PRO A 144 -70.62 18.30 0.60
C PRO A 144 -72.10 18.11 0.28
N ASP A 145 -72.60 18.70 -0.80
CA ASP A 145 -74.03 18.70 -1.14
C ASP A 145 -74.49 17.32 -1.66
N ALA A 146 -73.64 16.69 -2.48
CA ALA A 146 -73.82 15.31 -2.91
C ALA A 146 -73.74 14.31 -1.74
N TYR A 147 -72.88 14.58 -0.75
CA TYR A 147 -72.79 13.74 0.46
C TYR A 147 -74.02 13.87 1.36
N VAL A 148 -74.55 15.08 1.54
CA VAL A 148 -75.77 15.33 2.33
C VAL A 148 -77.00 14.70 1.66
N SER A 149 -77.11 14.76 0.33
CA SER A 149 -78.19 14.10 -0.40
C SER A 149 -78.19 12.59 -0.19
N LEU A 150 -77.03 11.94 -0.34
CA LEU A 150 -76.89 10.48 -0.15
C LEU A 150 -77.13 10.02 1.29
N MET A 151 -76.83 10.86 2.28
CA MET A 151 -77.12 10.57 3.68
C MET A 151 -78.60 10.80 4.03
N SER A 152 -79.29 11.71 3.33
CA SER A 152 -80.71 11.98 3.56
C SER A 152 -81.65 10.92 2.95
N GLU A 153 -81.22 10.25 1.89
CA GLU A 153 -82.01 9.20 1.22
C GLU A 153 -81.94 7.83 1.93
N ASN A 154 -80.99 7.63 2.83
CA ASN A 154 -80.79 6.37 3.57
C ASN A 154 -81.44 6.35 4.97
N MET A 155 -82.36 7.30 5.25
CA MET A 155 -83.10 7.43 6.52
C MET A 155 -84.63 7.56 6.31
N GLN A 156 -85.20 6.78 5.37
CA GLN A 156 -86.62 6.46 5.34
C GLN A 156 -86.85 4.96 5.49
#